data_AF-A0A1A6GRH3-F1
#
_entry.id   AF-A0A1A6GRH3-F1
#
_cell.length_a   1.000
_cell.length_b   1.000
_cell.length_c   1.000
_cell.angle_alpha   90.00
_cell.angle_beta   90.00
_cell.angle_gamma   90.00
#
_symmetry.space_group_name_H-M   'P 1'
#
loop_
_entity.id
_entity.type
_entity.pdbx_description
1 polymer ?
#
loop_
_entity_poly.entity_id
_entity_poly.type
_entity_poly.pdbx_seq_one_letter_code
_entity_poly.pdbx_strand_id
1 'polypeptide(L)'
;MQWEGREDPGIQDYEAKATSEEDSIARLLMMAAIDDCYTSVRDRTANLGNFVKATFDAISKTYSFLTPDLWKQTVFTESLYQEFTDHLVKTHTRVSVQRTQAPAVATT
;
A
#
# COMPACT_ATOMS: atom_id res chain seq x y z
N MET A 1 22.40 25.77 -47.19
CA MET A 1 22.04 26.30 -45.86
C MET A 1 21.72 25.09 -45.00
N GLN A 2 22.63 24.82 -44.08
CA GLN A 2 22.75 23.63 -43.24
C GLN A 2 21.65 23.68 -42.17
N TRP A 3 20.69 22.76 -42.23
CA TRP A 3 19.73 22.52 -41.15
C TRP A 3 20.11 21.20 -40.49
N GLU A 4 21.20 21.23 -39.74
CA GLU A 4 21.68 20.09 -38.95
C GLU A 4 21.64 20.50 -37.47
N GLY A 5 20.91 19.74 -36.65
CA GLY A 5 21.22 19.57 -35.23
C GLY A 5 20.92 20.70 -34.25
N ARG A 6 19.64 21.06 -34.06
CA ARG A 6 19.20 21.52 -32.73
C ARG A 6 18.32 20.42 -32.13
N GLU A 7 18.96 19.42 -31.55
CA GLU A 7 18.27 18.51 -30.63
C GLU A 7 17.81 19.36 -29.45
N ASP A 8 16.50 19.55 -29.31
CA ASP A 8 15.93 20.26 -28.17
C ASP A 8 16.19 19.43 -26.90
N PRO A 9 17.02 19.90 -25.96
CA PRO A 9 17.41 19.11 -24.79
C PRO A 9 16.24 18.80 -23.85
N GLY A 10 15.10 19.47 -24.02
CA GLY A 10 13.91 19.24 -23.18
C GLY A 10 13.09 18.01 -23.56
N ILE A 11 13.39 17.34 -24.68
CA ILE A 11 12.57 16.25 -25.18
C ILE A 11 12.88 14.92 -24.47
N GLN A 12 14.15 14.58 -24.33
CA GLN A 12 14.57 13.33 -23.65
C GLN A 12 14.33 13.39 -22.14
N ASP A 13 14.39 14.58 -21.54
CA ASP A 13 14.18 14.80 -20.11
C ASP A 13 12.71 14.55 -19.70
N TYR A 14 11.75 14.91 -20.56
CA TYR A 14 10.34 14.61 -20.30
C TYR A 14 10.08 13.10 -20.40
N GLU A 15 10.75 12.41 -21.32
CA GLU A 15 10.55 10.99 -21.62
C GLU A 15 11.19 10.12 -20.53
N ALA A 16 12.37 10.50 -20.05
CA ALA A 16 13.02 9.92 -18.88
C ALA A 16 12.23 10.15 -17.58
N LYS A 17 11.56 11.29 -17.46
CA LYS A 17 10.69 11.56 -16.31
C LYS A 17 9.39 10.75 -16.36
N ALA A 18 8.76 10.67 -17.53
CA ALA A 18 7.56 9.86 -17.76
C ALA A 18 7.80 8.38 -17.47
N THR A 19 8.91 7.81 -17.93
CA THR A 19 9.28 6.40 -17.68
C THR A 19 9.54 6.11 -16.19
N SER A 20 10.07 7.08 -15.41
CA SER A 20 10.26 6.90 -13.97
C SER A 20 8.96 7.01 -13.15
N GLU A 21 8.03 7.84 -13.61
CA GLU A 21 6.70 7.97 -12.99
C GLU A 21 5.87 6.72 -13.34
N GLU A 22 5.89 6.26 -14.59
CA GLU A 22 5.24 5.02 -15.06
C GLU A 22 5.76 3.74 -14.37
N ASP A 23 7.08 3.64 -14.09
CA ASP A 23 7.66 2.49 -13.36
C ASP A 23 7.04 2.30 -11.97
N SER A 24 6.63 3.39 -11.32
CA SER A 24 6.01 3.30 -9.99
C SER A 24 4.60 2.73 -9.99
N ILE A 25 3.78 2.95 -11.05
CA ILE A 25 2.51 2.22 -11.19
C ILE A 25 2.80 0.76 -11.43
N ALA A 26 3.69 0.47 -12.38
CA ALA A 26 3.99 -0.91 -12.76
C ALA A 26 4.42 -1.75 -11.56
N ARG A 27 5.29 -1.20 -10.70
CA ARG A 27 5.73 -1.87 -9.47
C ARG A 27 4.58 -2.08 -8.47
N LEU A 28 3.70 -1.10 -8.28
CA LEU A 28 2.51 -1.25 -7.42
C LEU A 28 1.55 -2.33 -7.94
N LEU A 29 1.31 -2.38 -9.25
CA LEU A 29 0.43 -3.38 -9.86
C LEU A 29 1.02 -4.79 -9.78
N MET A 30 2.34 -4.94 -10.00
CA MET A 30 3.02 -6.21 -9.78
C MET A 30 2.92 -6.67 -8.33
N MET A 31 3.06 -5.76 -7.36
CA MET A 31 2.88 -6.08 -5.94
C MET A 31 1.44 -6.49 -5.60
N ALA A 32 0.46 -5.93 -6.30
CA ALA A 32 -0.95 -6.27 -6.16
C ALA A 32 -1.36 -7.52 -6.97
N ALA A 33 -0.43 -8.15 -7.72
CA ALA A 33 -0.69 -9.27 -8.61
C ALA A 33 -1.78 -9.01 -9.66
N ILE A 34 -1.75 -7.81 -10.27
CA ILE A 34 -2.64 -7.43 -11.38
C ILE A 34 -1.85 -7.57 -12.69
N ASP A 35 -2.24 -8.53 -13.53
CA ASP A 35 -1.50 -8.87 -14.76
C ASP A 35 -1.66 -7.81 -15.86
N ASP A 36 -2.92 -7.42 -16.17
CA ASP A 36 -3.24 -6.48 -17.24
C ASP A 36 -4.17 -5.37 -16.75
N CYS A 37 -3.74 -4.11 -16.84
CA CYS A 37 -4.53 -2.95 -16.46
C CYS A 37 -4.21 -1.74 -17.34
N TYR A 38 -5.23 -1.08 -17.89
CA TYR A 38 -5.07 0.21 -18.53
C TYR A 38 -5.00 1.32 -17.50
N THR A 39 -3.90 2.08 -17.51
CA THR A 39 -3.65 3.16 -16.56
C THR A 39 -3.60 4.50 -17.29
N SER A 40 -4.32 5.49 -16.79
CA SER A 40 -4.22 6.87 -17.27
C SER A 40 -4.13 7.79 -16.07
N VAL A 41 -3.14 8.68 -16.06
CA VAL A 41 -3.06 9.72 -15.06
C VAL A 41 -3.30 11.07 -15.73
N ARG A 42 -4.10 11.89 -15.07
CA ARG A 42 -4.39 13.26 -15.47
C ARG A 42 -3.87 14.18 -14.36
N ASP A 43 -3.58 15.43 -14.72
CA ASP A 43 -3.03 16.47 -13.85
C ASP A 43 -1.52 16.31 -13.53
N ARG A 44 -1.03 17.04 -12.52
CA ARG A 44 0.41 17.21 -12.23
C ARG A 44 1.07 15.87 -11.86
N THR A 45 1.63 15.19 -12.85
CA THR A 45 2.41 13.95 -12.68
C THR A 45 3.78 14.19 -12.05
N ALA A 46 4.28 15.43 -12.10
CA ALA A 46 5.63 15.82 -11.69
C ALA A 46 6.08 15.47 -10.25
N ASN A 47 5.18 14.95 -9.40
CA ASN A 47 5.48 14.45 -8.06
C ASN A 47 5.07 12.97 -7.93
N LEU A 48 6.09 12.10 -7.91
CA LEU A 48 5.98 10.65 -7.69
C LEU A 48 5.11 10.28 -6.48
N GLY A 49 5.22 11.02 -5.36
CA GLY A 49 4.51 10.68 -4.13
C GLY A 49 2.98 10.78 -4.26
N ASN A 50 2.47 11.75 -5.01
CA ASN A 50 1.03 11.91 -5.24
C ASN A 50 0.48 10.77 -6.10
N PHE A 51 1.30 10.31 -7.04
CA PHE A 51 0.95 9.30 -8.01
C PHE A 51 0.88 7.90 -7.41
N VAL A 52 1.88 7.53 -6.60
CA VAL A 52 1.88 6.30 -5.80
C VAL A 52 0.65 6.28 -4.88
N LYS A 53 0.35 7.41 -4.22
CA LYS A 53 -0.83 7.52 -3.36
C LYS A 53 -2.14 7.38 -4.12
N ALA A 54 -2.27 8.00 -5.29
CA ALA A 54 -3.47 7.91 -6.13
C ALA A 54 -3.71 6.48 -6.62
N THR A 55 -2.65 5.80 -7.04
CA THR A 55 -2.71 4.39 -7.49
C THR A 55 -3.08 3.46 -6.34
N PHE A 56 -2.48 3.63 -5.16
CA PHE A 56 -2.81 2.84 -3.97
C PHE A 56 -4.28 3.04 -3.54
N ASP A 57 -4.77 4.27 -3.58
CA ASP A 57 -6.17 4.59 -3.30
C ASP A 57 -7.12 3.93 -4.32
N ALA A 58 -6.77 3.94 -5.62
CA ALA A 58 -7.54 3.25 -6.65
C ALA A 58 -7.60 1.73 -6.42
N ILE A 59 -6.47 1.09 -6.09
CA ILE A 59 -6.40 -0.35 -5.75
C ILE A 59 -7.25 -0.64 -4.51
N SER A 60 -7.16 0.19 -3.47
CA SER A 60 -7.94 0.01 -2.23
C SER A 60 -9.45 0.07 -2.47
N LYS A 61 -9.88 0.94 -3.40
CA LYS A 61 -11.29 1.10 -3.78
C LYS A 61 -11.85 -0.07 -4.60
N THR A 62 -11.01 -0.98 -5.11
CA THR A 62 -11.50 -2.16 -5.85
C THR A 62 -12.41 -3.03 -4.98
N TYR A 63 -12.03 -3.28 -3.73
CA TYR A 63 -12.87 -4.00 -2.75
C TYR A 63 -14.01 -3.15 -2.18
N SER A 64 -13.93 -1.83 -2.32
CA SER A 64 -15.01 -0.92 -1.91
C SER A 64 -16.11 -0.80 -2.97
N PHE A 65 -15.85 -1.26 -4.21
CA PHE A 65 -16.81 -1.21 -5.29
C PHE A 65 -17.78 -2.41 -5.18
N LEU A 66 -19.08 -2.11 -5.12
CA LEU A 66 -20.10 -3.13 -4.92
C LEU A 66 -20.60 -3.67 -6.28
N THR A 67 -20.01 -4.78 -6.71
CA THR A 67 -20.46 -5.52 -7.89
C THR A 67 -21.69 -6.41 -7.56
N PRO A 68 -22.54 -6.75 -8.55
CA PRO A 68 -23.77 -7.52 -8.31
C PRO A 68 -23.58 -8.92 -7.70
N ASP A 69 -22.40 -9.51 -7.84
CA ASP A 69 -21.99 -10.76 -7.20
C ASP A 69 -21.86 -10.63 -5.67
N LEU A 70 -21.49 -9.45 -5.16
CA LEU A 70 -21.35 -9.12 -3.74
C LEU A 70 -22.66 -8.64 -3.09
N TRP A 71 -23.78 -8.55 -3.83
CA TRP A 71 -25.08 -8.13 -3.27
C TRP A 71 -25.76 -9.15 -2.35
N LYS A 72 -25.22 -10.38 -2.32
CA LYS A 72 -25.73 -11.43 -1.44
C LYS A 72 -25.59 -11.01 0.01
N GLN A 73 -26.55 -11.39 0.85
CA GLN A 73 -26.53 -11.07 2.26
C GLN A 73 -25.26 -11.63 2.93
N THR A 74 -24.51 -10.76 3.61
CA THR A 74 -23.31 -11.15 4.35
C THR A 74 -23.70 -11.93 5.60
N VAL A 75 -23.14 -13.13 5.78
CA VAL A 75 -23.29 -13.90 7.03
C VAL A 75 -22.20 -13.46 7.98
N PHE A 76 -22.58 -12.89 9.13
CA PHE A 76 -21.63 -12.49 10.15
C PHE A 76 -21.16 -13.71 10.95
N THR A 77 -19.87 -14.00 10.88
CA THR A 77 -19.21 -14.96 11.78
C THR A 77 -18.70 -14.23 13.01
N GLU A 78 -18.36 -14.97 14.07
CA GLU A 78 -17.70 -14.39 15.23
C GLU A 78 -16.38 -13.71 14.83
N SER A 79 -16.01 -12.64 15.53
CA SER A 79 -14.74 -11.96 15.28
C SER A 79 -13.57 -12.82 15.76
N LEU A 80 -12.42 -12.75 15.09
CA LEU A 80 -11.21 -13.48 15.50
C LEU A 80 -10.82 -13.22 16.97
N TYR A 81 -11.06 -12.00 17.47
CA TYR A 81 -10.83 -11.69 18.88
C TYR A 81 -11.74 -12.48 19.82
N GLN A 82 -13.01 -12.64 19.43
CA GLN A 82 -13.98 -13.40 20.20
C GLN A 82 -13.62 -14.90 20.21
N GLU A 83 -13.31 -15.48 19.05
CA GLU A 83 -12.96 -16.90 18.93
C GLU A 83 -11.67 -17.26 19.70
N PHE A 84 -10.63 -16.42 19.64
CA PHE A 84 -9.35 -16.71 20.28
C PHE A 84 -9.18 -16.14 21.69
N THR A 85 -10.26 -15.63 22.32
CA THR A 85 -10.21 -14.99 23.65
C THR A 85 -9.45 -15.84 24.68
N ASP A 86 -9.77 -17.14 24.76
CA ASP A 86 -9.16 -18.07 25.71
C ASP A 86 -7.65 -18.24 25.51
N HIS A 87 -7.19 -18.17 24.26
CA HIS A 87 -5.78 -18.26 23.92
C HIS A 87 -5.05 -16.95 24.27
N LEU A 88 -5.63 -15.79 23.94
CA LEU A 88 -5.06 -14.48 24.27
C LEU A 88 -4.90 -14.28 25.77
N VAL A 89 -5.90 -14.67 26.58
CA VAL A 89 -5.82 -14.56 28.05
C VAL A 89 -4.66 -15.37 28.62
N LYS A 90 -4.40 -16.56 28.07
CA LYS A 90 -3.33 -17.46 28.56
C LYS A 90 -1.92 -17.02 28.14
N THR A 91 -1.78 -16.42 26.96
CA THR A 91 -0.47 -16.03 26.39
C THR A 91 -0.05 -14.61 26.74
N HIS A 92 -0.97 -13.64 26.72
CA HIS A 92 -0.65 -12.23 26.96
C HIS A 92 -0.43 -11.91 28.45
N THR A 93 -1.12 -12.61 29.36
CA THR A 93 -0.99 -12.38 30.81
C THR A 93 0.37 -12.79 31.38
N ARG A 94 1.03 -13.82 30.81
CA ARG A 94 2.34 -14.26 31.30
C ARG A 94 3.47 -13.26 31.00
N VAL A 95 3.38 -12.56 29.87
CA VAL A 95 4.38 -11.57 29.45
C VAL A 95 4.29 -10.29 30.27
N SER A 96 3.09 -9.87 30.70
CA SER A 96 2.94 -8.67 31.54
C SER A 96 3.42 -8.89 32.98
N VAL A 97 3.19 -10.08 33.55
CA VAL A 97 3.56 -10.39 34.95
C VAL A 97 5.08 -10.47 35.16
N GLN A 98 5.85 -10.96 34.18
CA GLN A 98 7.31 -11.02 34.29
C GLN A 98 7.99 -9.64 34.28
N ARG A 99 7.35 -8.59 33.76
CA ARG A 99 7.95 -7.25 33.67
C ARG A 99 7.89 -6.45 34.98
N THR A 100 7.09 -6.87 35.97
CA THR A 100 6.85 -6.10 37.21
C THR A 100 7.67 -6.57 38.41
N GLN A 101 8.42 -7.66 38.33
CA GLN A 101 9.33 -8.09 39.40
C GLN A 101 10.80 -7.84 39.05
N ALA A 102 11.25 -6.60 39.20
CA ALA A 102 12.65 -6.35 39.52
C ALA A 102 12.83 -6.62 41.04
N PRO A 103 13.73 -7.53 41.46
CA PRO A 103 13.95 -7.77 42.88
C PRO A 103 14.58 -6.53 43.52
N ALA A 104 13.93 -5.97 44.53
CA ALA A 104 14.49 -4.92 45.35
C ALA A 104 15.71 -5.48 46.10
N VAL A 105 16.92 -5.08 45.69
CA VAL A 105 18.16 -5.38 46.40
C VAL A 105 18.19 -4.54 47.67
N ALA A 106 18.14 -5.19 48.83
CA ALA A 106 18.34 -4.56 50.12
C ALA A 106 19.83 -4.24 50.31
N THR A 107 20.15 -2.95 50.48
CA THR A 107 21.48 -2.47 50.88
C THR A 107 21.61 -2.60 52.40
N THR A 108 22.60 -3.37 52.86
CA THR A 108 23.16 -3.34 54.22
C THR A 108 24.51 -2.64 54.15
#